data_AF-A0A397VPT9-F1
#
_entry.id   AF-A0A397VPT9-F1
#
_cell.length_a   1.000
_cell.length_b   1.000
_cell.length_c   1.000
_cell.angle_alpha   90.00
_cell.angle_beta   90.00
_cell.angle_gamma   90.00
#
_symmetry.space_group_name_H-M   'P 1'
#
loop_
_entity.id
_entity.type
_entity.pdbx_description
1 polymer ?
#
loop_
_entity_poly.entity_id
_entity_poly.type
_entity_poly.pdbx_seq_one_letter_code
_entity_poly.pdbx_strand_id
1 'polypeptide(L)'
;MLVFNEFGSKRNDRNGKCGNCNRYNTSPAWCQTCDPQKIALGWTSGNNNIDYCIKELQLNSTNYEDVIEWIPFNRLDNIQKIGEEFLAVWLDGVRLIQYIKEPTQSRNPSCRVKLKILHESNNLLKCLCKLKSDLIQLKNNNSKVYGLTQNTSTDEYMLVFDFKRDSIYEKCLSCNRYNTSPAWCNHVTLRKQQKDGQVVIKMSMIVLKNFNLKLHDMEI
;
A
#
# COMPACT_ATOMS: atom_id res chain seq x y z
N MET A 1 -13.37 32.28 19.51
CA MET A 1 -12.24 31.39 19.17
C MET A 1 -12.14 31.33 17.66
N LEU A 2 -11.13 31.95 17.05
CA LEU A 2 -10.88 31.80 15.62
C LEU A 2 -10.39 30.37 15.41
N VAL A 3 -11.22 29.52 14.80
CA VAL A 3 -10.74 28.22 14.32
C VAL A 3 -9.86 28.54 13.11
N PHE A 4 -8.55 28.61 13.33
CA PHE A 4 -7.59 28.66 12.24
C PHE A 4 -7.84 27.42 11.36
N ASN A 5 -8.32 27.66 10.14
CA ASN A 5 -8.33 26.64 9.10
C ASN A 5 -6.88 26.45 8.68
N GLU A 6 -6.14 25.60 9.38
CA GLU A 6 -4.71 25.33 9.17
C GLU A 6 -4.40 25.06 7.69
N PHE A 7 -5.33 24.42 6.99
CA PHE A 7 -5.23 24.09 5.56
C PHE A 7 -5.94 25.08 4.64
N GLY A 8 -6.36 26.24 5.16
CA GLY A 8 -7.11 27.25 4.42
C GLY A 8 -6.38 27.76 3.19
N SER A 9 -5.07 28.00 3.29
CA SER A 9 -4.22 28.43 2.17
C SER A 9 -4.07 27.37 1.07
N LYS A 10 -4.32 26.09 1.36
CA LYS A 10 -4.25 24.99 0.39
C LYS A 10 -5.56 24.78 -0.37
N ARG A 11 -6.64 25.44 0.03
CA ARG A 11 -7.94 25.28 -0.63
C ARG A 11 -7.97 26.04 -1.94
N ASN A 12 -8.50 25.42 -2.98
CA ASN A 12 -8.51 25.97 -4.32
C ASN A 12 -9.87 25.72 -4.98
N ASP A 13 -10.45 26.76 -5.57
CA ASP A 13 -11.74 26.70 -6.26
C ASP A 13 -11.71 25.78 -7.48
N ARG A 14 -10.57 25.66 -8.16
CA ARG A 14 -10.35 24.74 -9.29
C ARG A 14 -10.48 23.27 -8.91
N ASN A 15 -10.35 22.92 -7.63
CA ASN A 15 -10.51 21.55 -7.14
C ASN A 15 -11.97 21.17 -6.85
N GLY A 16 -12.91 22.09 -7.09
CA GLY A 16 -14.31 21.94 -6.75
C GLY A 16 -14.59 22.12 -5.27
N LYS A 17 -15.88 22.02 -4.91
CA LYS A 17 -16.35 22.10 -3.53
C LYS A 17 -16.66 20.70 -2.98
N CYS A 18 -16.38 20.53 -1.69
CA CYS A 18 -16.78 19.33 -0.98
C CYS A 18 -18.30 19.30 -0.79
N GLY A 19 -18.96 18.21 -1.21
CA GLY A 19 -20.41 18.05 -1.02
C GLY A 19 -20.86 18.00 0.44
N ASN A 20 -19.96 17.69 1.39
CA ASN A 20 -20.31 17.57 2.81
C ASN A 20 -20.18 18.89 3.59
N CYS A 21 -19.11 19.67 3.36
CA CYS A 21 -18.87 20.91 4.11
C CYS A 21 -18.94 22.19 3.27
N ASN A 22 -19.21 22.07 1.95
CA ASN A 22 -19.31 23.17 0.99
C ASN A 22 -18.08 24.09 0.89
N ARG A 23 -16.93 23.68 1.46
CA ARG A 23 -15.64 24.36 1.30
C ARG A 23 -14.94 23.89 0.04
N TYR A 24 -14.10 24.75 -0.53
CA TYR A 24 -13.18 24.34 -1.59
C TYR A 24 -12.25 23.22 -1.12
N ASN A 25 -12.03 22.27 -2.02
CA ASN A 25 -11.16 21.13 -1.83
C ASN A 25 -9.68 21.54 -1.81
N THR A 26 -8.85 20.78 -1.10
CA THR A 26 -7.39 21.04 -1.05
C THR A 26 -6.65 20.36 -2.20
N SER A 27 -7.22 19.29 -2.77
CA SER A 27 -6.78 18.70 -4.03
C SER A 27 -8.00 18.24 -4.85
N PRO A 28 -7.85 17.94 -6.14
CA PRO A 28 -8.93 17.39 -6.94
C PRO A 28 -9.56 16.18 -6.24
N ALA A 29 -10.89 16.17 -6.13
CA ALA A 29 -11.68 15.16 -5.44
C ALA A 29 -11.31 14.90 -3.97
N TRP A 30 -10.69 15.85 -3.25
CA TRP A 30 -10.27 15.67 -1.86
C TRP A 30 -10.50 16.90 -0.98
N CYS A 31 -11.32 16.71 0.05
CA CYS A 31 -11.52 17.67 1.11
C CYS A 31 -10.75 17.26 2.36
N GLN A 32 -9.64 17.94 2.64
CA GLN A 32 -8.84 17.68 3.84
C GLN A 32 -9.65 17.70 5.15
N THR A 33 -10.75 18.46 5.24
CA THR A 33 -11.58 18.47 6.46
C THR A 33 -12.45 17.24 6.62
N CYS A 34 -12.93 16.65 5.52
CA CYS A 34 -13.96 15.60 5.58
C CYS A 34 -13.42 14.21 5.25
N ASP A 35 -12.54 14.09 4.26
CA ASP A 35 -12.18 12.79 3.70
C ASP A 35 -11.16 12.02 4.57
N PRO A 36 -10.15 12.64 5.18
CA PRO A 36 -9.30 11.97 6.17
C PRO A 36 -10.06 11.30 7.31
N GLN A 37 -11.10 11.96 7.82
CA GLN A 37 -11.89 11.45 8.94
C GLN A 37 -12.61 10.16 8.55
N LYS A 38 -13.19 10.10 7.34
CA LYS A 38 -13.85 8.89 6.82
C LYS A 38 -12.87 7.73 6.70
N ILE A 39 -11.64 7.99 6.26
CA ILE A 39 -10.60 6.96 6.11
C ILE A 39 -10.12 6.47 7.47
N ALA A 40 -9.89 7.36 8.42
CA ALA A 40 -9.39 7.04 9.76
C ALA A 40 -10.36 6.16 10.58
N LEU A 41 -11.66 6.18 10.27
CA LEU A 41 -12.69 5.38 10.95
C LEU A 41 -12.77 3.93 10.44
N GLY A 42 -12.22 3.63 9.26
CA GLY A 42 -12.46 2.35 8.58
C GLY A 42 -11.54 1.20 8.96
N TRP A 43 -10.55 1.40 9.85
CA TRP A 43 -9.54 0.38 10.14
C TRP A 43 -8.91 0.53 11.53
N THR A 44 -8.36 -0.58 12.01
CA THR A 44 -7.46 -0.66 13.15
C THR A 44 -6.37 -1.70 12.89
N SER A 45 -5.16 -1.43 13.38
CA SER A 45 -4.05 -2.39 13.40
C SER A 45 -4.12 -3.36 14.58
N GLY A 46 -4.99 -3.11 15.56
CA GLY A 46 -4.95 -3.77 16.87
C GLY A 46 -3.92 -3.15 17.83
N ASN A 47 -3.10 -2.20 17.36
CA ASN A 47 -2.15 -1.45 18.18
C ASN A 47 -2.54 0.04 18.22
N ASN A 48 -3.03 0.50 19.37
CA ASN A 48 -3.48 1.88 19.57
C ASN A 48 -2.41 2.92 19.24
N ASN A 49 -1.13 2.61 19.46
CA ASN A 49 -0.06 3.54 19.18
C ASN A 49 0.12 3.72 17.66
N ILE A 50 0.14 2.62 16.92
CA ILE A 50 0.26 2.62 15.45
C ILE A 50 -0.98 3.25 14.81
N ASP A 51 -2.16 2.93 15.35
CA ASP A 51 -3.42 3.55 14.94
C ASP A 51 -3.36 5.07 15.08
N TYR A 52 -2.92 5.57 16.23
CA TYR A 52 -2.75 7.01 16.44
C TYR A 52 -1.76 7.61 15.43
N CYS A 53 -0.60 6.97 15.23
CA CYS A 53 0.42 7.43 14.29
C CYS A 53 -0.12 7.64 12.89
N ILE A 54 -0.74 6.60 12.32
CA ILE A 54 -1.22 6.62 10.95
C ILE A 54 -2.42 7.57 10.84
N LYS A 55 -3.34 7.57 11.81
CA LYS A 55 -4.50 8.47 11.79
C LYS A 55 -4.08 9.93 11.86
N GLU A 56 -3.06 10.29 12.64
CA GLU A 56 -2.49 11.65 12.65
C GLU A 56 -1.97 12.05 11.26
N LEU A 57 -1.25 11.16 10.57
CA LEU A 57 -0.75 11.40 9.21
C LEU A 57 -1.89 11.51 8.19
N GLN A 58 -2.92 10.66 8.30
CA GLN A 58 -4.11 10.70 7.46
C GLN A 58 -4.86 12.04 7.62
N LEU A 59 -5.11 12.47 8.87
CA LEU A 59 -5.79 13.74 9.17
C LEU A 59 -5.06 14.96 8.59
N ASN A 60 -3.73 14.91 8.50
CA ASN A 60 -2.91 15.97 7.93
C ASN A 60 -2.73 15.89 6.40
N SER A 61 -3.27 14.84 5.76
CA SER A 61 -3.12 14.62 4.31
C SER A 61 -3.96 15.61 3.51
N THR A 62 -3.29 16.39 2.65
CA THR A 62 -3.97 17.42 1.82
C THR A 62 -4.34 16.96 0.43
N ASN A 63 -3.90 15.75 0.05
CA ASN A 63 -4.18 15.12 -1.23
C ASN A 63 -4.60 13.66 -1.00
N TYR A 64 -5.52 13.15 -1.83
CA TYR A 64 -5.98 11.76 -1.77
C TYR A 64 -4.84 10.74 -2.01
N GLU A 65 -3.91 11.07 -2.90
CA GLU A 65 -2.85 10.15 -3.31
C GLU A 65 -1.75 10.02 -2.24
N ASP A 66 -1.62 11.00 -1.34
CA ASP A 66 -0.54 11.06 -0.35
C ASP A 66 -0.96 10.49 1.02
N VAL A 67 -2.17 9.94 1.10
CA VAL A 67 -2.70 9.32 2.31
C VAL A 67 -1.86 8.10 2.68
N ILE A 68 -1.25 8.13 3.86
CA ILE A 68 -0.56 6.97 4.45
C ILE A 68 -1.60 5.97 4.93
N GLU A 69 -1.45 4.71 4.55
CA GLU A 69 -2.42 3.65 4.83
C GLU A 69 -1.88 2.63 5.84
N TRP A 70 -2.79 2.08 6.65
CA TRP A 70 -2.55 0.76 7.22
C TRP A 70 -2.90 -0.28 6.17
N ILE A 71 -1.92 -1.11 5.83
CA ILE A 71 -2.01 -2.14 4.81
C ILE A 71 -1.99 -3.48 5.54
N PRO A 72 -3.14 -4.17 5.67
CA PRO A 72 -3.18 -5.49 6.25
C PRO A 72 -2.22 -6.43 5.52
N PHE A 73 -1.41 -7.19 6.25
CA PHE A 73 -0.32 -7.98 5.66
C PHE A 73 -0.80 -9.01 4.63
N ASN A 74 -2.03 -9.51 4.77
CA ASN A 74 -2.67 -10.40 3.80
C ASN A 74 -3.07 -9.73 2.47
N ARG A 75 -2.93 -8.41 2.34
CA ARG A 75 -3.07 -7.65 1.08
C ARG A 75 -1.73 -7.54 0.33
N LEU A 76 -0.66 -8.12 0.88
CA LEU A 76 0.65 -8.24 0.23
C LEU A 76 0.84 -9.69 -0.24
N ASP A 77 0.99 -9.87 -1.54
CA ASP A 77 1.18 -11.17 -2.19
C ASP A 77 2.60 -11.28 -2.75
N ASN A 78 3.06 -12.50 -3.03
CA ASN A 78 4.37 -12.79 -3.62
C ASN A 78 5.54 -12.09 -2.90
N ILE A 79 5.55 -12.12 -1.56
CA ILE A 79 6.62 -11.50 -0.76
C ILE A 79 7.94 -12.25 -0.97
N GLN A 80 8.98 -11.55 -1.42
CA GLN A 80 10.31 -12.09 -1.68
C GLN A 80 11.39 -11.22 -1.03
N LYS A 81 12.35 -11.84 -0.36
CA LYS A 81 13.51 -11.13 0.20
C LYS A 81 14.58 -10.92 -0.88
N ILE A 82 15.06 -9.68 -1.03
CA ILE A 82 16.15 -9.30 -1.94
C ILE A 82 17.17 -8.48 -1.13
N GLY A 83 18.27 -9.12 -0.75
CA GLY A 83 19.24 -8.52 0.17
C GLY A 83 18.60 -8.23 1.52
N GLU A 84 18.59 -6.96 1.91
CA GLU A 84 17.99 -6.46 3.16
C GLU A 84 16.55 -5.96 3.02
N GLU A 85 16.03 -5.87 1.78
CA GLU A 85 14.68 -5.40 1.50
C GLU A 85 13.77 -6.57 1.11
N PHE A 86 12.45 -6.36 1.18
CA PHE A 86 11.49 -7.29 0.58
C PHE A 86 10.77 -6.61 -0.58
N LEU A 87 10.40 -7.39 -1.59
CA LEU A 87 9.46 -6.99 -2.62
C LEU A 87 8.14 -7.72 -2.42
N ALA A 88 7.04 -7.04 -2.73
CA ALA A 88 5.72 -7.64 -2.71
C ALA A 88 4.82 -7.04 -3.80
N VAL A 89 3.68 -7.69 -4.04
CA VAL A 89 2.56 -7.15 -4.80
C VAL A 89 1.49 -6.69 -3.82
N TRP A 90 1.21 -5.39 -3.77
CA TRP A 90 0.11 -4.85 -3.01
C TRP A 90 -1.19 -4.92 -3.82
N LEU A 91 -2.15 -5.70 -3.32
CA LEU A 91 -3.39 -6.05 -4.01
C LEU A 91 -4.46 -4.96 -4.01
N ASP A 92 -4.35 -3.93 -3.16
CA ASP A 92 -5.24 -2.77 -3.21
C ASP A 92 -4.71 -1.67 -4.14
N GLY A 93 -3.43 -1.74 -4.46
CA GLY A 93 -2.73 -0.77 -5.30
C GLY A 93 -2.74 0.67 -4.78
N VAL A 94 -2.13 1.54 -5.57
CA VAL A 94 -1.92 2.95 -5.22
C VAL A 94 -3.19 3.76 -5.46
N ARG A 95 -3.47 4.70 -4.55
CA ARG A 95 -4.50 5.75 -4.69
C ARG A 95 -4.13 6.72 -5.80
N LEU A 96 -5.05 6.97 -6.72
CA LEU A 96 -4.86 7.86 -7.86
C LEU A 96 -6.11 8.72 -8.09
N ILE A 97 -5.94 9.90 -8.66
CA ILE A 97 -7.05 10.68 -9.22
C ILE A 97 -7.17 10.39 -10.71
N GLN A 98 -8.39 10.05 -11.16
CA GLN A 98 -8.73 9.96 -12.58
C GLN A 98 -9.36 11.26 -13.07
N TYR A 99 -8.98 11.68 -14.29
CA TYR A 99 -9.41 12.94 -14.91
C TYR A 99 -10.16 12.69 -16.24
N ILE A 100 -11.14 11.77 -16.25
CA ILE A 100 -11.88 11.42 -17.48
C ILE A 100 -12.95 12.49 -17.80
N LYS A 101 -13.74 12.89 -16.80
CA LYS A 101 -14.72 13.98 -16.91
C LYS A 101 -14.47 14.97 -15.78
N GLU A 102 -14.82 14.54 -14.58
CA GLU A 102 -14.51 15.21 -13.33
C GLU A 102 -13.44 14.44 -12.59
N PRO A 103 -12.60 15.10 -11.77
CA PRO A 103 -11.67 14.41 -10.89
C PRO A 103 -12.41 13.45 -9.97
N THR A 104 -12.02 12.18 -10.00
CA THR A 104 -12.59 11.15 -9.12
C THR A 104 -11.49 10.32 -8.47
N GLN A 105 -11.71 9.97 -7.19
CA GLN A 105 -10.85 9.05 -6.46
C GLN A 105 -10.91 7.66 -7.08
N SER A 106 -9.74 7.06 -7.29
CA SER A 106 -9.60 5.72 -7.86
C SER A 106 -8.42 4.97 -7.25
N ARG A 107 -8.19 3.73 -7.69
CA ARG A 107 -7.01 2.96 -7.33
C ARG A 107 -6.51 2.15 -8.52
N ASN A 108 -5.19 1.94 -8.55
CA ASN A 108 -4.64 0.84 -9.34
C ASN A 108 -5.15 -0.49 -8.76
N PRO A 109 -5.43 -1.50 -9.59
CA PRO A 109 -5.91 -2.80 -9.09
C PRO A 109 -4.82 -3.62 -8.38
N SER A 110 -3.55 -3.29 -8.62
CA SER A 110 -2.40 -3.80 -7.87
C SER A 110 -1.16 -2.96 -8.16
N CYS A 111 -0.14 -3.01 -7.31
CA CYS A 111 1.18 -2.47 -7.63
C CYS A 111 2.30 -3.28 -6.98
N ARG A 112 3.52 -3.15 -7.48
CA ARG A 112 4.71 -3.65 -6.78
C ARG A 112 5.14 -2.64 -5.74
N VAL A 113 5.58 -3.14 -4.60
CA VAL A 113 6.05 -2.33 -3.48
C VAL A 113 7.33 -2.91 -2.92
N LYS A 114 8.14 -2.05 -2.31
CA LYS A 114 9.21 -2.44 -1.41
C LYS A 114 8.69 -2.45 0.02
N LEU A 115 9.18 -3.40 0.80
CA LEU A 115 8.99 -3.45 2.25
C LEU A 115 10.34 -3.29 2.93
N LYS A 116 10.38 -2.41 3.93
CA LYS A 116 11.54 -2.21 4.81
C LYS A 116 11.11 -2.44 6.25
N ILE A 117 11.79 -3.36 6.93
CA ILE A 117 11.54 -3.65 8.35
C ILE A 117 11.85 -2.39 9.17
N LEU A 118 10.95 -2.07 10.08
CA LEU A 118 11.16 -1.08 11.12
C LEU A 118 11.72 -1.81 12.35
N HIS A 119 13.04 -1.80 12.49
CA HIS A 119 13.68 -2.32 13.70
C HIS A 119 13.21 -1.53 14.92
N GLU A 120 12.47 -2.20 15.80
CA GLU A 120 11.92 -1.77 17.09
C GLU A 120 11.75 -0.25 17.35
N SER A 121 10.50 0.13 17.62
CA SER A 121 10.28 1.00 18.77
C SER A 121 8.96 0.68 19.45
N ASN A 122 9.02 0.05 20.62
CA ASN A 122 7.91 -0.09 21.57
C ASN A 122 7.44 1.27 22.15
N ASN A 123 7.74 2.39 21.48
CA ASN A 123 7.44 3.75 21.91
C ASN A 123 6.77 4.53 20.77
N LEU A 124 5.55 4.99 21.04
CA LEU A 124 4.72 5.82 20.16
C LEU A 124 5.46 7.02 19.56
N LEU A 125 6.19 7.78 20.39
CA LEU A 125 6.92 8.97 19.97
C LEU A 125 8.08 8.63 19.04
N LYS A 126 8.77 7.52 19.32
CA LYS A 126 9.86 7.03 18.48
C LYS A 126 9.32 6.52 17.14
N CYS A 127 8.16 5.85 17.15
CA CYS A 127 7.46 5.43 15.93
C CYS A 127 7.06 6.64 15.08
N LEU A 128 6.38 7.65 15.65
CA LEU A 128 5.99 8.88 14.94
C LEU A 128 7.18 9.64 14.36
N CYS A 129 8.21 9.90 15.17
CA CYS A 129 9.40 10.63 14.73
C CYS A 129 10.15 9.86 13.65
N LYS A 130 10.27 8.53 13.81
CA LYS A 130 10.91 7.67 12.82
C LYS A 130 10.12 7.61 11.52
N LEU A 131 8.80 7.43 11.59
CA LEU A 131 7.92 7.46 10.43
C LEU A 131 7.99 8.80 9.72
N LYS A 132 7.84 9.93 10.43
CA LYS A 132 7.95 11.27 9.83
C LYS A 132 9.34 11.47 9.20
N SER A 133 10.41 11.05 9.86
CA SER A 133 11.77 11.13 9.32
C SER A 133 11.96 10.27 8.08
N ASP A 134 11.52 9.01 8.10
CA ASP A 134 11.62 8.08 6.97
C ASP A 134 10.73 8.55 5.80
N LEU A 135 9.54 9.10 6.07
CA LEU A 135 8.68 9.76 5.09
C LEU A 135 9.40 10.93 4.41
N ILE A 136 10.08 11.78 5.18
CA ILE A 136 10.86 12.91 4.65
C ILE A 136 12.04 12.42 3.80
N GLN A 137 12.82 11.45 4.30
CA GLN A 137 13.98 10.91 3.58
C GLN A 137 13.57 10.23 2.27
N LEU A 138 12.52 9.39 2.31
CA LEU A 138 12.02 8.72 1.12
C LEU A 138 11.47 9.72 0.11
N LYS A 139 10.73 10.74 0.57
CA LYS A 139 10.27 11.83 -0.29
C LYS A 139 11.44 12.58 -0.96
N ASN A 140 12.52 12.85 -0.24
CA ASN A 140 13.72 13.48 -0.79
C ASN A 140 14.40 12.59 -1.85
N ASN A 141 14.33 11.26 -1.68
CA ASN A 141 14.79 10.28 -2.67
C ASN A 141 13.74 10.02 -3.77
N ASN A 142 12.75 10.92 -3.90
CA ASN A 142 11.61 10.83 -4.82
C ASN A 142 10.79 9.53 -4.66
N SER A 143 10.92 8.80 -3.55
CA SER A 143 10.23 7.54 -3.28
C SER A 143 8.97 7.82 -2.47
N LYS A 144 7.83 7.34 -2.97
CA LYS A 144 6.55 7.53 -2.29
C LYS A 144 6.31 6.46 -1.25
N VAL A 145 5.97 6.84 -0.03
CA VAL A 145 5.53 5.90 1.00
C VAL A 145 4.03 5.74 0.90
N TYR A 146 3.57 4.50 0.87
CA TYR A 146 2.16 4.18 0.79
C TYR A 146 1.56 3.89 2.15
N GLY A 147 2.34 3.29 3.06
CA GLY A 147 1.76 2.84 4.31
C GLY A 147 2.67 2.04 5.21
N LEU A 148 2.02 1.42 6.17
CA LEU A 148 2.56 0.49 7.15
C LEU A 148 1.84 -0.83 7.09
N THR A 149 2.59 -1.90 7.37
CA THR A 149 2.04 -3.23 7.59
C THR A 149 2.70 -3.88 8.79
N GLN A 150 2.13 -4.97 9.29
CA GLN A 150 2.72 -5.79 10.35
C GLN A 150 2.63 -7.25 9.94
N ASN A 151 3.77 -7.93 9.90
CA ASN A 151 3.80 -9.36 9.70
C ASN A 151 3.32 -10.05 10.98
N THR A 152 2.09 -10.57 10.96
CA THR A 152 1.48 -11.22 12.13
C THR A 152 2.25 -12.46 12.61
N SER A 153 3.12 -13.04 11.78
CA SER A 153 3.93 -14.21 12.15
C SER A 153 5.23 -13.84 12.88
N THR A 154 5.77 -12.65 12.62
CA THR A 154 7.04 -12.18 13.21
C THR A 154 6.87 -11.00 14.16
N ASP A 155 5.67 -10.44 14.23
CA ASP A 155 5.34 -9.19 14.93
C ASP A 155 6.11 -7.95 14.43
N GLU A 156 6.75 -8.07 13.26
CA GLU A 156 7.56 -7.00 12.68
C GLU A 156 6.69 -6.01 11.91
N TYR A 157 6.84 -4.73 12.23
CA TYR A 157 6.29 -3.64 11.42
C TYR A 157 7.19 -3.35 10.22
N MET A 158 6.57 -3.06 9.08
CA MET A 158 7.29 -2.76 7.84
C MET A 158 6.68 -1.54 7.15
N LEU A 159 7.55 -0.67 6.63
CA LEU A 159 7.17 0.40 5.72
C LEU A 159 6.88 -0.17 4.34
N VAL A 160 5.80 0.28 3.72
CA VAL A 160 5.43 -0.05 2.34
C VAL A 160 5.66 1.19 1.48
N PHE A 161 6.55 1.10 0.50
CA PHE A 161 6.94 2.24 -0.33
C PHE A 161 7.22 1.84 -1.78
N ASP A 162 7.35 2.87 -2.61
CA ASP A 162 7.44 2.78 -4.05
C ASP A 162 8.60 1.88 -4.49
N PHE A 163 8.31 1.08 -5.51
CA PHE A 163 9.27 0.26 -6.21
C PHE A 163 9.61 0.94 -7.54
N LYS A 164 10.62 1.80 -7.53
CA LYS A 164 11.17 2.36 -8.75
C LYS A 164 11.99 1.33 -9.50
N ARG A 165 11.48 0.83 -10.61
CA ARG A 165 12.31 0.44 -11.75
C ARG A 165 11.91 1.29 -12.95
N ASP A 166 12.92 1.74 -13.68
CA ASP A 166 12.77 2.20 -15.05
C ASP A 166 12.17 1.07 -15.89
N SER A 167 10.84 0.99 -16.01
CA SER A 167 10.10 0.37 -17.14
C SER A 167 8.64 0.09 -16.77
N ILE A 168 7.77 0.70 -17.58
CA ILE A 168 6.44 0.29 -18.08
C ILE A 168 5.61 -0.65 -17.19
N TYR A 169 4.42 -0.14 -16.83
CA TYR A 169 3.37 -0.85 -16.12
C TYR A 169 2.76 -1.98 -16.97
N GLU A 170 3.43 -3.13 -17.09
CA GLU A 170 2.90 -4.24 -17.86
C GLU A 170 1.78 -4.96 -17.09
N LYS A 171 0.59 -4.95 -17.68
CA LYS A 171 -0.55 -5.72 -17.24
C LYS A 171 -0.37 -7.17 -17.66
N CYS A 172 -0.37 -8.09 -16.71
CA CYS A 172 -0.39 -9.51 -17.00
C CYS A 172 -1.77 -9.90 -17.57
N LEU A 173 -1.79 -10.36 -18.82
CA LEU A 173 -3.04 -10.73 -19.51
C LEU A 173 -3.70 -11.99 -18.95
N SER A 174 -2.94 -12.88 -18.29
CA SER A 174 -3.48 -14.14 -17.76
C SER A 174 -4.17 -13.98 -16.40
N CYS A 175 -3.66 -13.12 -15.52
CA CYS A 175 -4.24 -12.88 -14.19
C CYS A 175 -4.83 -11.48 -14.02
N ASN A 176 -4.79 -10.65 -15.06
CA ASN A 176 -5.29 -9.27 -15.07
C ASN A 176 -4.63 -8.36 -14.01
N ARG A 177 -3.50 -8.77 -13.40
CA ARG A 177 -2.73 -8.01 -12.40
C ARG A 177 -1.69 -7.14 -13.10
N TYR A 178 -1.40 -5.98 -12.53
CA TYR A 178 -0.39 -5.06 -13.05
C TYR A 178 0.94 -5.29 -12.35
N ASN A 179 2.04 -5.26 -13.11
CA ASN A 179 3.41 -5.40 -12.63
C ASN A 179 3.77 -6.76 -11.99
N THR A 180 3.17 -7.86 -12.46
CA THR A 180 3.85 -9.16 -12.37
C THR A 180 4.54 -9.38 -13.71
N SER A 181 5.89 -9.40 -13.74
CA SER A 181 6.60 -10.01 -14.88
C SER A 181 5.94 -11.37 -15.18
N PRO A 182 5.89 -11.86 -16.44
CA PRO A 182 5.42 -13.21 -16.73
C PRO A 182 6.05 -14.28 -15.81
N ALA A 183 7.31 -14.07 -15.39
CA ALA A 183 8.00 -14.90 -14.39
C ALA A 183 7.35 -14.85 -12.99
N TRP A 184 6.79 -13.71 -12.57
CA TRP A 184 6.08 -13.55 -11.29
C TRP A 184 4.63 -14.04 -11.32
N CYS A 185 4.00 -14.07 -12.51
CA CYS A 185 2.67 -14.68 -12.65
C CYS A 185 2.74 -16.21 -12.59
N ASN A 186 3.87 -16.80 -12.99
CA ASN A 186 4.06 -18.24 -13.12
C ASN A 186 4.87 -18.90 -11.99
N HIS A 187 5.45 -18.13 -11.05
CA HIS A 187 6.14 -18.71 -9.90
C HIS A 187 5.16 -19.02 -8.76
N VAL A 188 4.83 -20.31 -8.65
CA VAL A 188 4.42 -21.05 -7.44
C VAL A 188 3.56 -20.27 -6.44
N THR A 189 2.25 -20.41 -6.56
CA THR A 189 1.33 -20.04 -5.46
C THR A 189 1.49 -21.04 -4.32
N LEU A 190 2.06 -20.62 -3.18
CA LEU A 190 1.88 -21.33 -1.92
C LEU A 190 0.42 -21.14 -1.49
N ARG A 191 -0.47 -22.07 -1.87
CA ARG A 191 -1.85 -22.04 -1.40
C ARG A 191 -1.87 -22.46 0.07
N LYS A 192 -2.18 -21.52 0.96
CA LYS A 192 -2.54 -21.85 2.35
C LYS A 192 -3.84 -22.65 2.33
N GLN A 193 -3.79 -23.91 2.74
CA GLN A 193 -4.99 -24.70 3.01
C GLN A 193 -5.06 -24.95 4.51
N GLN A 194 -6.26 -24.75 5.08
CA GLN A 194 -6.55 -25.12 6.46
C GLN A 194 -7.06 -26.57 6.43
N LYS A 195 -6.35 -27.46 7.11
CA LYS A 195 -6.80 -28.83 7.32
C LYS A 195 -6.59 -29.15 8.80
N ASP A 196 -7.67 -29.53 9.47
CA ASP A 196 -7.66 -29.95 10.88
C ASP A 196 -6.99 -28.93 11.84
N GLY A 197 -7.23 -27.63 11.61
CA GLY A 197 -6.71 -26.57 12.48
C GLY A 197 -5.22 -26.22 12.29
N GLN A 198 -4.50 -26.91 11.41
CA GLN A 198 -3.12 -26.58 11.04
C GLN A 198 -3.04 -25.94 9.65
N VAL A 199 -2.14 -24.96 9.49
CA VAL A 199 -1.83 -24.36 8.19
C VAL A 199 -0.81 -25.26 7.50
N VAL A 200 -1.26 -26.02 6.50
CA VAL A 200 -0.39 -26.87 5.68
C VAL A 200 -0.09 -26.13 4.37
N ILE A 201 1.20 -25.95 4.08
CA ILE A 201 1.66 -25.36 2.83
C ILE A 201 1.86 -26.48 1.81
N LYS A 202 0.96 -26.59 0.82
CA LYS A 202 1.11 -27.52 -0.30
C LYS A 202 1.61 -26.78 -1.54
N MET A 203 2.68 -27.29 -2.13
CA MET A 203 3.22 -26.81 -3.41
C MET A 203 2.45 -27.49 -4.56
N SER A 204 1.77 -26.71 -5.39
CA SER A 204 1.16 -27.23 -6.62
C SER A 204 1.61 -26.38 -7.81
N MET A 205 2.38 -26.96 -8.72
CA MET A 205 2.65 -26.34 -10.02
C MET A 205 1.37 -26.38 -10.87
N ILE A 206 0.85 -25.22 -11.23
CA ILE A 206 -0.07 -25.12 -12.37
C ILE A 206 0.82 -24.80 -13.57
N VAL A 207 1.26 -25.84 -14.29
CA VAL A 207 1.84 -25.67 -15.62
C VAL A 207 0.68 -25.37 -16.56
N LEU A 208 0.55 -24.13 -17.02
CA LEU A 208 -0.22 -23.85 -18.23
C LEU A 208 0.53 -24.53 -19.37
N LYS A 209 0.00 -25.67 -19.83
CA LYS A 209 0.42 -26.35 -21.06
C LYS A 209 0.38 -25.33 -22.19
N ASN A 210 1.54 -24.82 -22.56
CA ASN A 210 1.89 -24.33 -23.89
C ASN A 210 3.36 -23.96 -23.86
N PHE A 211 4.23 -24.96 -23.92
CA PHE A 211 5.51 -24.98 -24.63
C PHE A 211 6.13 -26.36 -24.39
N ASN A 212 6.44 -27.08 -25.48
CA ASN A 212 7.08 -28.39 -25.47
C ASN A 212 8.45 -28.30 -24.78
N LEU A 213 8.55 -28.79 -23.55
CA LEU A 213 9.82 -29.18 -22.96
C LEU A 213 9.62 -30.52 -22.24
N LYS A 214 10.38 -31.52 -22.70
CA LYS A 214 10.39 -32.88 -22.17
C LYS A 214 10.77 -32.85 -20.69
N LEU A 215 9.93 -33.45 -19.86
CA LEU A 215 10.26 -33.84 -18.49
C LEU A 215 11.39 -34.87 -18.54
N HIS A 216 12.47 -34.61 -17.81
CA HIS A 216 13.30 -35.67 -17.25
C HIS A 216 13.02 -35.68 -15.75
N ASP A 217 12.51 -36.82 -15.28
CA ASP A 217 12.21 -37.07 -13.89
C ASP A 217 13.49 -37.12 -13.05
N MET A 218 13.46 -36.50 -11.88
CA MET A 218 14.33 -36.88 -10.76
C MET A 218 13.50 -36.87 -9.48
N GLU A 219 13.11 -38.07 -9.07
CA GLU A 219 12.81 -38.42 -7.68
C GLU A 219 14.14 -38.46 -6.90
N ILE A 220 14.22 -37.77 -5.76
CA ILE A 220 14.30 -38.28 -4.37
C ILE A 220 14.04 -37.09 -3.44
#